data_AF-A0A7X3P256-F1
#
_entry.id   AF-A0A7X3P256-F1
#
_cell.length_a   1.000
_cell.length_b   1.000
_cell.length_c   1.000
_cell.angle_alpha   90.00
_cell.angle_beta   90.00
_cell.angle_gamma   90.00
#
_symmetry.space_group_name_H-M   'P 1'
#
loop_
_entity.id
_entity.type
_entity.pdbx_description
1 polymer ?
#
loop_
_entity_poly.entity_id
_entity_poly.type
_entity_poly.pdbx_seq_one_letter_code
_entity_poly.pdbx_strand_id
1 'polypeptide(L)'
;MGSIYKITNTLSGMAYIGKTVHDAEKTRKRNHLSGRGNKPLKDDIDKYGEDVFTFEILHDGIIPEFLDTLEREEIAKHNTMKPYGYNQNRGGGGVCSHSEETRQKMSEALKGKPAWNKGKP
;
A
#
# COMPACT_ATOMS: atom_id res chain seq x y z
N MET A 1 -15.34 -5.91 1.35
CA MET A 1 -15.20 -4.46 1.59
C MET A 1 -13.76 -4.19 2.00
N GLY A 2 -13.24 -3.01 1.69
CA GLY A 2 -11.90 -2.59 2.07
C GLY A 2 -11.91 -1.28 2.83
N SER A 3 -10.73 -0.91 3.30
CA SER A 3 -10.53 0.24 4.18
C SER A 3 -9.30 1.02 3.73
N ILE A 4 -9.35 2.33 3.96
CA ILE A 4 -8.24 3.26 3.76
C ILE A 4 -7.77 3.70 5.13
N TYR A 5 -6.47 3.60 5.35
CA TYR A 5 -5.84 3.93 6.61
C TYR A 5 -4.69 4.93 6.40
N LYS A 6 -4.40 5.64 7.48
CA LYS A 6 -3.33 6.62 7.59
C LYS A 6 -2.40 6.23 8.72
N ILE A 7 -1.11 6.31 8.44
CA ILE A 7 -0.05 6.18 9.45
C ILE A 7 0.63 7.53 9.56
N THR A 8 0.66 8.13 10.74
CA THR A 8 1.27 9.46 10.95
C THR A 8 2.46 9.32 11.89
N ASN A 9 3.61 9.85 11.49
CA ASN A 9 4.73 10.06 12.39
C ASN A 9 4.53 11.39 13.12
N THR A 10 4.32 11.33 14.44
CA THR A 10 4.06 12.51 15.27
C THR A 10 5.28 13.41 15.47
N LEU A 11 6.50 12.90 15.28
CA LEU A 11 7.74 13.67 15.39
C LEU A 11 8.02 14.50 14.13
N SER A 12 7.89 13.89 12.95
CA SER A 12 8.18 14.57 11.68
C SER A 12 6.96 15.24 11.05
N GLY A 13 5.75 14.86 11.47
CA GLY A 13 4.50 15.26 10.82
C GLY A 13 4.23 14.55 9.49
N MET A 14 5.13 13.66 9.06
CA MET A 14 4.99 12.91 7.81
C MET A 14 3.93 11.82 7.95
N ALA A 15 3.19 11.56 6.87
CA ALA A 15 2.16 10.54 6.85
C ALA A 15 2.31 9.56 5.68
N TYR A 16 1.71 8.39 5.85
CA TYR A 16 1.53 7.34 4.85
C TYR A 16 0.03 7.05 4.71
N ILE A 17 -0.48 7.02 3.49
CA ILE A 17 -1.83 6.55 3.16
C ILE A 17 -1.71 5.21 2.46
N GLY A 18 -2.52 4.24 2.88
CA GLY A 18 -2.62 2.96 2.19
C GLY A 18 -4.04 2.42 2.20
N LYS A 19 -4.32 1.53 1.26
CA LYS A 19 -5.58 0.78 1.18
C LYS A 19 -5.40 -0.70 1.48
N THR A 20 -6.50 -1.35 1.83
CA THR A 20 -6.52 -2.79 2.07
C THR A 20 -7.93 -3.36 1.86
N VAL A 21 -8.04 -4.59 1.35
CA VAL A 21 -9.30 -5.36 1.33
C VAL A 21 -9.36 -6.39 2.46
N HIS A 22 -8.33 -6.38 3.30
CA HIS A 22 -8.18 -7.17 4.51
C HIS A 22 -8.15 -6.26 5.73
N ASP A 23 -8.34 -6.83 6.91
CA ASP A 23 -8.29 -6.15 8.20
C ASP A 23 -7.06 -5.21 8.33
N ALA A 24 -7.32 -3.90 8.39
CA ALA A 24 -6.30 -2.86 8.43
C ALA A 24 -5.53 -2.88 9.76
N GLU A 25 -6.23 -3.00 10.88
CA GLU A 25 -5.63 -2.95 12.22
C GLU A 25 -4.76 -4.16 12.52
N LYS A 26 -5.23 -5.37 12.22
CA LYS A 26 -4.51 -6.60 12.57
C LYS A 26 -3.45 -6.97 11.56
N THR A 27 -3.71 -6.72 10.27
CA THR A 27 -2.83 -7.20 9.20
C THR A 27 -1.90 -6.09 8.73
N ARG A 28 -2.42 -4.91 8.41
CA ARG A 28 -1.59 -3.84 7.83
C ARG A 28 -0.72 -3.15 8.87
N LYS A 29 -1.25 -2.81 10.04
CA LYS A 29 -0.45 -2.26 11.14
C LYS A 29 0.75 -3.16 11.44
N ARG A 30 0.52 -4.44 11.70
CA ARG A 30 1.57 -5.43 11.99
C ARG A 30 2.58 -5.59 10.85
N ASN A 31 2.14 -5.60 9.59
CA ASN A 31 3.06 -5.67 8.46
C ASN A 31 4.00 -4.46 8.40
N HIS A 32 3.47 -3.25 8.59
CA HIS A 32 4.26 -2.03 8.62
C HIS A 32 5.21 -1.98 9.82
N LEU A 33 4.74 -2.38 11.02
CA LEU A 33 5.57 -2.47 12.23
C LEU A 33 6.67 -3.54 12.09
N SER A 34 6.42 -4.65 11.38
CA SER A 34 7.45 -5.64 11.06
C SER A 34 8.44 -5.19 9.98
N GLY A 35 8.32 -3.96 9.48
CA GLY A 35 9.19 -3.39 8.45
C GLY A 35 8.95 -3.96 7.05
N ARG A 36 7.77 -4.53 6.77
CA ARG A 36 7.40 -4.99 5.43
C ARG A 36 6.57 -3.92 4.71
N GLY A 37 6.98 -3.57 3.49
CA GLY A 37 6.15 -2.83 2.53
C GLY A 37 6.74 -1.49 2.10
N ASN A 38 7.10 -0.61 3.04
CA ASN A 38 7.59 0.74 2.75
C ASN A 38 8.93 0.99 3.45
N LYS A 39 10.00 1.10 2.66
CA LYS A 39 11.36 1.29 3.20
C LYS A 39 11.52 2.60 3.96
N PRO A 40 11.13 3.77 3.43
CA PRO A 40 11.13 5.03 4.19
C PRO A 40 10.40 4.96 5.54
N LEU A 41 9.22 4.33 5.56
CA LEU A 41 8.46 4.16 6.79
C LEU A 41 9.20 3.27 7.79
N LYS A 42 9.77 2.15 7.31
CA LYS A 42 10.59 1.26 8.14
C LYS A 42 11.81 1.99 8.72
N ASP A 43 12.55 2.69 7.88
CA ASP A 43 13.79 3.36 8.28
C ASP A 43 13.50 4.38 9.42
N ASP A 44 12.34 5.04 9.41
CA ASP A 44 11.91 5.93 10.49
C ASP A 44 11.37 5.19 11.71
N ILE A 45 10.65 4.07 11.55
CA ILE A 45 10.23 3.21 12.68
C ILE A 45 11.46 2.68 13.42
N ASP A 46 12.46 2.19 12.70
CA ASP A 46 13.70 1.68 13.28
C ASP A 46 14.50 2.79 14.00
N LYS A 47 14.35 4.06 13.57
CA LYS A 47 15.05 5.21 14.13
C LYS A 47 14.36 5.83 15.35
N TYR A 48 13.04 5.95 15.32
CA TYR A 48 12.26 6.68 16.32
C TYR A 48 11.42 5.78 17.23
N GLY A 49 11.30 4.49 16.91
CA GLY A 49 10.43 3.55 17.60
C GLY A 49 8.99 3.59 17.08
N GLU A 50 8.21 2.56 17.39
CA GLU A 50 6.81 2.46 16.96
C GLU A 50 5.87 3.39 17.73
N ASP A 51 6.25 3.83 18.93
CA ASP A 51 5.42 4.64 19.83
C ASP A 51 5.06 6.01 19.24
N VAL A 52 5.89 6.53 18.33
CA VAL A 52 5.67 7.84 17.69
C VAL A 52 4.75 7.75 16.46
N PHE A 53 4.34 6.55 16.06
CA PHE A 53 3.46 6.34 14.91
C PHE A 53 2.02 6.08 15.35
N THR A 54 1.11 6.90 14.85
CA THR A 54 -0.33 6.68 15.02
C THR A 54 -0.91 6.00 13.79
N PHE A 55 -1.87 5.11 14.02
CA PHE A 55 -2.60 4.40 12.96
C PHE A 55 -4.08 4.76 13.06
N GLU A 56 -4.64 5.29 11.98
CA GLU A 56 -6.02 5.76 11.90
C GLU A 56 -6.70 5.17 10.67
N ILE A 57 -7.96 4.74 10.81
CA ILE A 57 -8.80 4.34 9.68
C ILE A 57 -9.55 5.58 9.20
N LEU A 58 -9.32 6.00 7.96
CA LEU A 58 -9.99 7.16 7.36
C LEU A 58 -11.36 6.76 6.80
N HIS A 59 -11.39 5.63 6.10
CA HIS A 59 -12.59 5.11 5.46
C HIS A 59 -12.66 3.60 5.69
N ASP A 60 -13.81 3.08 6.05
CA ASP A 60 -14.08 1.66 6.18
C ASP A 60 -15.32 1.26 5.39
N GLY A 61 -15.43 -0.01 5.02
CA GLY A 61 -16.60 -0.50 4.27
C GLY A 61 -16.60 -0.14 2.78
N ILE A 62 -15.48 0.30 2.22
CA ILE A 62 -15.38 0.77 0.83
C ILE A 62 -15.42 -0.41 -0.15
N ILE A 63 -16.15 -0.23 -1.25
CA ILE A 63 -16.21 -1.22 -2.33
C ILE A 63 -14.88 -1.18 -3.10
N PRO A 64 -14.23 -2.33 -3.41
CA PRO A 64 -12.87 -2.33 -3.96
C PRO A 64 -12.64 -1.45 -5.19
N GLU A 65 -13.67 -1.23 -6.01
CA GLU A 65 -13.64 -0.39 -7.21
C GLU A 65 -13.38 1.09 -6.89
N PHE A 66 -13.78 1.55 -5.70
CA PHE A 66 -13.58 2.94 -5.24
C PHE A 66 -12.30 3.12 -4.42
N LEU A 67 -11.67 2.05 -3.96
CA LEU A 67 -10.47 2.12 -3.11
C LEU A 67 -9.31 2.83 -3.81
N ASP A 68 -9.12 2.61 -5.11
CA ASP A 68 -8.02 3.21 -5.87
C ASP A 68 -8.18 4.72 -6.00
N THR A 69 -9.40 5.17 -6.30
CA THR A 69 -9.74 6.59 -6.44
C THR A 69 -9.60 7.30 -5.11
N LEU A 70 -10.19 6.74 -4.05
CA LEU A 70 -10.13 7.33 -2.72
C LEU A 70 -8.71 7.33 -2.14
N GLU A 71 -7.90 6.28 -2.38
CA GLU A 71 -6.48 6.28 -2.00
C GLU A 71 -5.72 7.44 -2.64
N ARG A 72 -5.92 7.67 -3.95
CA ARG A 72 -5.29 8.79 -4.67
C ARG A 72 -5.72 10.14 -4.12
N GLU A 73 -7.00 10.30 -3.84
CA GLU A 73 -7.56 11.54 -3.29
C GLU A 73 -6.99 11.83 -1.90
N GLU A 74 -6.94 10.83 -1.02
CA GLU A 74 -6.40 10.99 0.33
C GLU A 74 -4.88 11.23 0.32
N ILE A 75 -4.11 10.58 -0.57
CA ILE A 75 -2.68 10.88 -0.76
C ILE A 75 -2.46 12.34 -1.17
N ALA A 76 -3.28 12.85 -2.09
CA ALA A 76 -3.19 14.22 -2.57
C ALA A 76 -3.62 15.22 -1.49
N LYS A 77 -4.73 14.94 -0.80
CA LYS A 77 -5.30 15.79 0.26
C LYS A 77 -4.37 15.91 1.46
N HIS A 78 -3.71 14.83 1.85
CA HIS A 78 -2.78 14.81 2.99
C HIS A 78 -1.32 15.06 2.60
N ASN A 79 -1.03 15.30 1.31
CA ASN A 79 0.33 15.52 0.79
C ASN A 79 1.34 14.47 1.29
N THR A 80 0.96 13.20 1.27
CA THR A 80 1.79 12.12 1.85
C THR A 80 2.87 11.62 0.91
N MET A 81 3.03 12.26 -0.25
CA MET A 81 4.05 11.93 -1.23
C MET A 81 5.44 12.36 -0.75
N LYS A 82 6.45 11.56 -1.06
CA LYS A 82 7.85 11.98 -0.90
C LYS A 82 8.10 13.29 -1.69
N PRO A 83 8.74 14.32 -1.11
CA PRO A 83 9.50 14.33 0.15
C PRO A 83 8.71 14.64 1.44
N TYR A 84 7.44 14.99 1.35
CA TYR A 84 6.64 15.48 2.49
C TYR A 84 5.93 14.36 3.26
N GLY A 85 5.91 13.15 2.72
CA GLY A 85 5.43 11.96 3.42
C GLY A 85 6.11 10.67 2.94
N TYR A 86 5.53 9.53 3.33
CA TYR A 86 6.10 8.21 3.10
C TYR A 86 5.62 7.53 1.81
N ASN A 87 4.54 8.01 1.17
CA ASN A 87 4.07 7.43 -0.09
C ASN A 87 5.12 7.63 -1.19
N GLN A 88 5.56 6.52 -1.78
CA GLN A 88 6.56 6.51 -2.87
C GLN A 88 5.91 6.61 -4.25
N ASN A 89 4.63 6.30 -4.36
CA ASN A 89 3.84 6.39 -5.57
C ASN A 89 2.54 7.16 -5.28
N ARG A 90 1.92 7.71 -6.34
CA ARG A 90 0.69 8.51 -6.24
C ARG A 90 -0.54 7.70 -5.82
N GLY A 91 -0.40 6.46 -5.37
CA GLY A 91 -1.51 5.51 -5.20
C GLY A 91 -1.92 4.85 -6.52
N GLY A 92 -2.86 3.91 -6.42
CA GLY A 92 -3.36 3.12 -7.57
C GLY A 92 -2.52 1.88 -7.90
N GLY A 93 -1.60 1.48 -7.02
CA GLY A 93 -0.80 0.27 -7.16
C GLY A 93 -1.15 -0.77 -6.09
N GLY A 94 -1.62 -1.94 -6.51
CA GLY A 94 -1.97 -3.07 -5.62
C GLY A 94 -3.47 -3.15 -5.32
N VAL A 95 -3.99 -4.39 -5.28
CA VAL A 95 -5.43 -4.74 -5.25
C VAL A 95 -6.25 -4.10 -6.37
N CYS A 96 -5.67 -3.87 -7.55
CA CYS A 96 -6.49 -3.77 -8.74
C CYS A 96 -6.98 -5.20 -9.02
N SER A 97 -8.28 -5.45 -8.93
CA SER A 97 -8.84 -6.55 -9.71
C SER A 97 -8.60 -6.13 -11.16
N HIS A 98 -7.54 -6.65 -11.78
CA HIS A 98 -7.27 -6.38 -13.19
C HIS A 98 -8.57 -6.63 -13.97
N SER A 99 -8.95 -5.67 -14.83
CA SER A 99 -10.06 -5.90 -15.76
C SER A 99 -9.82 -7.24 -16.48
N GLU A 100 -10.89 -7.96 -16.84
CA GLU A 100 -10.73 -9.25 -17.53
C GLU A 100 -9.82 -9.12 -18.75
N GLU A 101 -9.92 -8.00 -19.47
CA GLU A 101 -9.04 -7.66 -20.59
C GLU A 101 -7.56 -7.56 -20.19
N THR A 102 -7.24 -6.86 -19.11
CA THR A 102 -5.85 -6.73 -18.63
C THR A 102 -5.33 -8.07 -18.12
N ARG A 103 -6.20 -8.88 -17.47
CA ARG A 103 -5.88 -10.23 -17.00
C ARG A 103 -5.62 -11.19 -18.17
N GLN A 104 -6.42 -11.12 -19.23
CA GLN A 104 -6.23 -11.89 -20.46
C GLN A 104 -4.92 -11.49 -21.16
N LYS A 105 -4.65 -10.19 -21.35
CA LYS A 105 -3.38 -9.73 -21.95
C LYS A 105 -2.14 -10.20 -21.18
N MET A 106 -2.19 -10.16 -19.84
CA MET A 106 -1.09 -10.70 -19.02
C MET A 106 -0.98 -12.23 -19.13
N SER A 107 -2.12 -12.95 -19.13
CA SER A 107 -2.15 -14.40 -19.30
C SER A 107 -1.59 -14.84 -20.65
N GLU A 108 -1.97 -14.17 -21.73
CA GLU A 108 -1.46 -14.41 -23.08
C GLU A 108 0.04 -14.11 -23.18
N ALA A 109 0.48 -12.98 -22.62
CA ALA A 109 1.89 -12.59 -22.61
C ALA A 109 2.80 -13.55 -21.82
N LEU A 110 2.24 -14.33 -20.89
CA LEU A 110 2.94 -15.33 -20.08
C LEU A 110 2.82 -16.76 -20.65
N LYS A 111 1.87 -17.01 -21.55
CA LYS A 111 1.62 -18.33 -22.13
C LYS A 111 2.81 -18.76 -23.00
N GLY A 112 3.38 -19.93 -22.69
CA GLY A 112 4.50 -20.50 -23.45
C GLY A 112 5.89 -20.00 -23.05
N LYS A 113 6.00 -19.06 -22.11
CA LYS A 113 7.32 -18.65 -21.59
C LYS A 113 7.81 -19.67 -20.55
N PRO A 114 9.04 -20.19 -20.67
CA PRO A 114 9.60 -21.04 -19.64
C PRO A 114 9.78 -20.22 -18.37
N ALA A 115 9.38 -20.79 -17.22
CA ALA A 115 9.69 -20.19 -15.94
C ALA A 115 11.21 -20.09 -15.81
N TRP A 116 11.70 -18.92 -15.39
CA TRP A 116 13.13 -18.61 -15.30
C TRP A 116 13.91 -19.55 -14.36
N ASN A 117 13.20 -20.30 -13.51
CA ASN A 117 13.73 -21.26 -12.55
C ASN A 117 13.68 -22.73 -13.02
N LYS A 118 13.34 -23.00 -14.29
CA LYS A 118 13.49 -24.36 -14.83
C LYS A 118 14.99 -24.65 -14.95
N GLY A 119 15.50 -25.49 -14.06
CA GLY A 119 16.86 -26.00 -14.09
C GLY A 119 17.19 -26.55 -15.48
N LYS A 120 18.41 -26.26 -15.96
CA LYS A 120 18.91 -26.84 -17.20
C LYS A 120 18.93 -28.39 -17.05
N PRO A 121 18.56 -29.15 -18.08
CA PRO A 121 18.75 -30.60 -18.07
C PRO A 121 20.24 -30.97 -17.94
#